data_AF-A0A1Y2SBB1-F1
#
_entry.id   AF-A0A1Y2SBB1-F1
#
_cell.length_a   1.000
_cell.length_b   1.000
_cell.length_c   1.000
_cell.angle_alpha   90.00
_cell.angle_beta   90.00
_cell.angle_gamma   90.00
#
_symmetry.space_group_name_H-M   'P 1'
#
loop_
_entity.id
_entity.type
_entity.pdbx_description
1 polymer ?
#
loop_
_entity_poly.entity_id
_entity_poly.type
_entity_poly.pdbx_seq_one_letter_code
_entity_poly.pdbx_strand_id
1 'polypeptide(L)'
;MKSKNMVLNGQGLAYAENSQEPILVQYKENRKKNYAEMIPLTAGTINGKAAMVTDARNLHKFLGNKELFASWIKQRIEQYGFIENEDYETYLENSKKGRPRTEYRISSDMAKELSMVERTEEGKEARQYFIDCEKRLRRVAPEEHKAALLNWRKNRVAACEDHKSMADAMKGYIERTGDNQKGFAYSNESRFINKLVLGIDPVRWAKNKGIKSKEVRDNMTVEQLQLLAYLESRNCAFLDLDTPPETRKAQLTELAQRWLAQRMEAK
;
A
#
# COMPACT_ATOMS: atom_id res chain seq x y z
N MET A 1 11.65 49.74 23.86
CA MET A 1 10.93 48.66 24.56
C MET A 1 10.97 47.41 23.68
N LYS A 2 11.15 46.26 24.31
CA LYS A 2 11.74 45.03 23.77
C LYS A 2 10.86 44.30 22.75
N SER A 3 11.49 43.89 21.64
CA SER A 3 11.06 42.85 20.70
C SER A 3 11.06 41.49 21.41
N LYS A 4 10.02 40.67 21.19
CA LYS A 4 9.99 39.27 21.65
C LYS A 4 9.60 38.37 20.47
N ASN A 5 10.62 37.78 19.86
CA ASN A 5 10.51 36.57 19.04
C ASN A 5 10.06 35.42 19.95
N MET A 6 8.96 34.75 19.60
CA MET A 6 8.52 33.54 20.28
C MET A 6 8.98 32.33 19.47
N VAL A 7 10.13 31.79 19.87
CA VAL A 7 10.66 30.50 19.41
C VAL A 7 9.92 29.40 20.18
N LEU A 8 9.13 28.58 19.50
CA LEU A 8 8.56 27.36 20.09
C LEU A 8 9.60 26.23 19.99
N ASN A 9 10.43 26.12 21.02
CA ASN A 9 11.25 24.94 21.29
C ASN A 9 10.36 23.84 21.91
N GLY A 10 9.97 22.85 21.10
CA GLY A 10 9.37 21.61 21.60
C GLY A 10 10.46 20.64 22.05
N GLN A 11 10.57 20.47 23.37
CA GLN A 11 11.54 19.62 24.05
C GLN A 11 11.35 18.14 23.70
N GLY A 12 12.41 17.48 23.25
CA GLY A 12 12.47 16.01 23.20
C GLY A 12 12.46 15.45 24.61
N LEU A 13 11.43 14.70 24.95
CA LEU A 13 11.39 13.90 26.17
C LEU A 13 12.37 12.73 26.00
N ALA A 14 13.52 12.82 26.67
CA ALA A 14 14.43 11.70 26.86
C ALA A 14 13.72 10.65 27.74
N TYR A 15 13.54 9.44 27.22
CA TYR A 15 13.11 8.30 28.01
C TYR A 15 14.31 7.76 28.80
N ALA A 16 14.13 7.64 30.11
CA ALA A 16 15.12 7.14 31.05
C ALA A 16 15.58 5.70 30.69
N GLU A 17 16.90 5.48 30.72
CA GLU A 17 17.49 4.14 30.71
C GLU A 17 17.12 3.43 32.02
N ASN A 18 16.07 2.61 31.97
CA ASN A 18 15.76 1.71 33.07
C ASN A 18 16.50 0.39 32.83
N SER A 19 17.58 0.19 33.58
CA SER A 19 18.43 -0.99 33.61
C SER A 19 17.75 -2.17 34.33
N GLN A 20 16.61 -2.61 33.80
CA GLN A 20 16.06 -3.93 34.06
C GLN A 20 16.34 -4.79 32.84
N GLU A 21 17.04 -5.90 33.05
CA GLU A 21 17.29 -6.89 32.02
C GLU A 21 16.00 -7.19 31.25
N PRO A 22 16.01 -7.08 29.92
CA PRO A 22 14.79 -7.25 29.16
C PRO A 22 14.30 -8.69 29.30
N ILE A 23 12.99 -8.82 29.49
CA ILE A 23 12.15 -10.04 29.46
C ILE A 23 12.50 -10.99 28.29
N LEU A 24 13.23 -10.51 27.29
CA LEU A 24 13.89 -11.22 26.19
C LEU A 24 14.79 -12.40 26.58
N VAL A 25 15.29 -12.51 27.81
CA VAL A 25 16.14 -13.65 28.22
C VAL A 25 15.31 -14.89 28.54
N GLN A 26 14.07 -14.74 29.03
CA GLN A 26 13.22 -15.89 29.39
C GLN A 26 12.58 -16.59 28.18
N TYR A 27 12.47 -15.94 27.03
CA TYR A 27 11.94 -16.55 25.81
C TYR A 27 12.97 -17.39 25.04
N LYS A 28 14.25 -17.43 25.47
CA LYS A 28 15.34 -18.06 24.71
C LYS A 28 15.48 -19.58 24.87
N GLU A 29 14.70 -20.22 25.75
CA GLU A 29 14.86 -21.67 25.99
C GLU A 29 13.73 -22.56 25.46
N ASN A 30 12.60 -22.00 25.02
CA ASN A 30 11.50 -22.82 24.50
C ASN A 30 11.27 -22.63 23.00
N ARG A 31 11.71 -23.66 22.24
CA ARG A 31 11.52 -23.95 20.81
C ARG A 31 12.51 -23.28 19.85
N LYS A 32 13.67 -23.92 19.67
CA LYS A 32 14.39 -23.93 18.38
C LYS A 32 13.51 -24.63 17.32
N LYS A 33 12.47 -23.97 16.81
CA LYS A 33 11.89 -24.34 15.51
C LYS A 33 12.83 -23.77 14.44
N ASN A 34 13.21 -24.59 13.47
CA ASN A 34 14.00 -24.15 12.34
C ASN A 34 13.15 -23.17 11.50
N TYR A 35 13.55 -21.90 11.44
CA TYR A 35 12.69 -20.83 10.91
C TYR A 35 12.36 -20.96 9.40
N ALA A 36 13.14 -21.75 8.66
CA ALA A 36 12.83 -22.14 7.28
C ALA A 36 11.57 -23.02 7.15
N GLU A 37 11.07 -23.56 8.27
CA GLU A 37 9.92 -24.48 8.31
C GLU A 37 8.59 -23.79 8.67
N MET A 38 8.57 -22.49 9.02
CA MET A 38 7.33 -21.82 9.45
C MET A 38 6.33 -21.61 8.29
N ILE A 39 6.82 -21.27 7.10
CA ILE A 39 6.01 -21.27 5.88
C ILE A 39 6.89 -21.92 4.81
N PRO A 40 6.57 -23.14 4.33
CA PRO A 40 7.39 -23.81 3.33
C PRO A 40 7.24 -23.10 1.98
N LEU A 41 8.10 -22.10 1.76
CA LEU A 41 8.17 -21.38 0.50
C LEU A 41 9.02 -22.17 -0.48
N THR A 42 8.46 -22.45 -1.65
CA THR A 42 9.16 -23.09 -2.76
C THR A 42 9.23 -22.14 -3.95
N ALA A 43 10.26 -22.29 -4.78
CA ALA A 43 10.28 -21.64 -6.09
C ALA A 43 9.18 -22.24 -6.96
N GLY A 44 8.33 -21.40 -7.54
CA GLY A 44 7.26 -21.80 -8.42
C GLY A 44 6.86 -20.65 -9.33
N THR A 45 5.61 -20.69 -9.80
CA THR A 45 5.07 -19.64 -10.65
C THR A 45 3.66 -19.25 -10.20
N ILE A 46 3.33 -17.98 -10.43
CA ILE A 46 1.97 -17.44 -10.42
C ILE A 46 1.78 -16.75 -11.78
N ASN A 47 0.77 -17.16 -12.54
CA ASN A 47 0.47 -16.71 -13.89
C ASN A 47 1.68 -16.78 -14.83
N GLY A 48 2.44 -17.88 -14.74
CA GLY A 48 3.67 -18.10 -15.52
C GLY A 48 4.87 -17.26 -15.09
N LYS A 49 4.74 -16.34 -14.12
CA LYS A 49 5.85 -15.54 -13.59
C LYS A 49 6.51 -16.25 -12.42
N ALA A 50 7.83 -16.30 -12.42
CA ALA A 50 8.60 -16.90 -11.32
C ALA A 50 8.31 -16.17 -10.00
N ALA A 51 7.94 -16.93 -8.97
CA ALA A 51 7.58 -16.42 -7.65
C ALA A 51 7.95 -17.43 -6.55
N MET A 52 8.13 -16.92 -5.33
CA MET A 52 8.11 -17.78 -4.15
C MET A 52 6.66 -18.05 -3.79
N VAL A 53 6.31 -19.33 -3.68
CA VAL A 53 4.92 -19.77 -3.48
C VAL A 53 4.84 -20.77 -2.33
N THR A 54 3.64 -20.96 -1.79
CA THR A 54 3.30 -22.05 -0.88
C THR A 54 1.91 -22.60 -1.20
N ASP A 55 1.64 -23.81 -0.76
CA ASP A 55 0.29 -24.36 -0.73
C ASP A 55 -0.51 -23.72 0.43
N ALA A 56 -1.71 -23.23 0.13
CA ALA A 56 -2.54 -22.54 1.12
C ALA A 56 -3.08 -23.47 2.21
N ARG A 57 -3.27 -24.77 1.92
CA ARG A 57 -3.74 -25.76 2.90
C ARG A 57 -2.64 -26.10 3.91
N ASN A 58 -1.40 -26.15 3.45
CA ASN A 58 -0.23 -26.25 4.33
C ASN A 58 -0.13 -25.03 5.23
N LEU A 59 -0.29 -23.82 4.68
CA LEU A 59 -0.32 -22.60 5.48
C LEU A 59 -1.47 -22.62 6.50
N HIS A 60 -2.69 -22.96 6.10
CA HIS A 60 -3.85 -23.06 6.99
C HIS A 60 -3.59 -24.02 8.18
N LYS A 61 -3.03 -25.19 7.88
CA LYS A 61 -2.66 -26.18 8.90
C LYS A 61 -1.59 -25.63 9.84
N PHE A 62 -0.58 -24.95 9.31
CA PHE A 62 0.46 -24.31 10.10
C PHE A 62 -0.11 -23.23 11.02
N LEU A 63 -1.00 -22.37 10.50
CA LEU A 63 -1.60 -21.28 11.27
C LEU A 63 -2.56 -21.77 12.37
N GLY A 64 -2.87 -23.07 12.44
CA GLY A 64 -3.70 -23.62 13.51
C GLY A 64 -5.15 -23.11 13.49
N ASN A 65 -5.62 -22.57 12.37
CA ASN A 65 -6.99 -22.12 12.26
C ASN A 65 -7.94 -23.33 12.26
N LYS A 66 -9.01 -23.25 13.06
CA LYS A 66 -9.96 -24.34 13.29
C LYS A 66 -11.10 -24.38 12.27
N GLU A 67 -11.24 -23.33 11.46
CA GLU A 67 -12.23 -23.28 10.39
C GLU A 67 -11.92 -24.33 9.31
N LEU A 68 -12.96 -24.77 8.59
CA LEU A 68 -12.76 -25.63 7.43
C LEU A 68 -12.03 -24.85 6.34
N PHE A 69 -10.91 -25.40 5.85
CA PHE A 69 -10.04 -24.76 4.85
C PHE A 69 -10.80 -24.12 3.68
N ALA A 70 -11.78 -24.82 3.10
CA ALA A 70 -12.52 -24.34 1.94
C ALA A 70 -13.37 -23.09 2.23
N SER A 71 -13.87 -22.94 3.46
CA SER A 71 -14.57 -21.73 3.91
C SER A 71 -13.57 -20.63 4.21
N TRP A 72 -12.53 -20.97 4.98
CA TRP A 72 -11.48 -20.05 5.37
C TRP A 72 -10.82 -19.35 4.19
N ILE A 73 -10.35 -20.10 3.19
CA ILE A 73 -9.59 -19.51 2.07
C ILE A 73 -10.46 -18.56 1.23
N LYS A 74 -11.74 -18.92 1.01
CA LYS A 74 -12.68 -18.07 0.25
C LYS A 74 -12.98 -16.77 1.00
N GLN A 75 -13.26 -16.86 2.30
CA GLN A 75 -13.48 -15.68 3.13
C GLN A 75 -12.25 -14.77 3.16
N ARG A 76 -11.06 -15.33 3.26
CA ARG A 76 -9.82 -14.54 3.28
C ARG A 76 -9.52 -13.87 1.94
N ILE A 77 -9.74 -14.57 0.83
CA ILE A 77 -9.63 -13.97 -0.52
C ILE A 77 -10.56 -12.78 -0.65
N GLU A 78 -11.83 -12.92 -0.29
CA GLU A 78 -12.81 -11.84 -0.38
C GLU A 78 -12.50 -10.69 0.60
N GLN A 79 -12.19 -11.01 1.85
CA GLN A 79 -11.98 -10.02 2.91
C GLN A 79 -10.77 -9.12 2.67
N TYR A 80 -9.68 -9.67 2.14
CA TYR A 80 -8.43 -8.95 1.91
C TYR A 80 -8.22 -8.55 0.45
N GLY A 81 -9.16 -8.94 -0.44
CA GLY A 81 -9.14 -8.53 -1.84
C GLY A 81 -8.01 -9.15 -2.65
N PHE A 82 -7.61 -10.38 -2.33
CA PHE A 82 -6.57 -11.10 -3.08
C PHE A 82 -7.05 -11.38 -4.51
N ILE A 83 -6.15 -11.22 -5.48
CA ILE A 83 -6.44 -11.27 -6.91
C ILE A 83 -5.94 -12.59 -7.50
N GLU A 84 -6.81 -13.32 -8.21
CA GLU A 84 -6.42 -14.53 -8.94
C GLU A 84 -5.44 -14.17 -10.07
N ASN A 85 -4.39 -15.00 -10.24
CA ASN A 85 -3.27 -14.78 -11.16
C ASN A 85 -2.30 -13.65 -10.76
N GLU A 86 -2.46 -13.07 -9.56
CA GLU A 86 -1.48 -12.16 -8.93
C GLU A 86 -1.05 -12.69 -7.57
N ASP A 87 -2.02 -12.95 -6.68
CA ASP A 87 -1.78 -13.42 -5.32
C ASP A 87 -1.91 -14.94 -5.20
N TYR A 88 -2.77 -15.56 -6.02
CA TYR A 88 -3.01 -16.99 -5.98
C TYR A 88 -3.42 -17.58 -7.34
N GLU A 89 -3.29 -18.90 -7.45
CA GLU A 89 -3.85 -19.73 -8.52
C GLU A 89 -4.60 -20.91 -7.92
N THR A 90 -5.64 -21.36 -8.61
CA THR A 90 -6.38 -22.57 -8.23
C THR A 90 -6.02 -23.76 -9.11
N TYR A 91 -6.01 -24.95 -8.53
CA TYR A 91 -5.86 -26.21 -9.28
C TYR A 91 -6.72 -27.31 -8.67
N LEU A 92 -7.05 -28.32 -9.48
CA LEU A 92 -7.81 -29.48 -9.01
C LEU A 92 -6.86 -30.60 -8.58
N GLU A 93 -7.03 -31.06 -7.35
CA GLU A 93 -6.34 -32.24 -6.83
C GLU A 93 -7.30 -33.45 -6.80
N ASN A 94 -6.88 -34.56 -7.39
CA ASN A 94 -7.68 -35.78 -7.45
C ASN A 94 -7.81 -36.41 -6.05
N SER A 95 -9.04 -36.67 -5.62
CA SER A 95 -9.30 -37.46 -4.43
C SER A 95 -9.18 -38.96 -4.73
N LYS A 96 -8.58 -39.73 -3.81
CA LYS A 96 -8.52 -41.21 -3.91
C LYS A 96 -9.90 -41.87 -4.01
N LYS A 97 -10.94 -41.23 -3.45
CA LYS A 97 -12.36 -41.57 -3.62
C LYS A 97 -13.19 -40.27 -3.50
N GLY A 98 -13.81 -39.82 -4.59
CA GLY A 98 -14.73 -38.67 -4.58
C GLY A 98 -14.41 -37.57 -5.61
N ARG A 99 -15.16 -36.47 -5.54
CA ARG A 99 -14.98 -35.29 -6.41
C ARG A 99 -13.59 -34.67 -6.17
N PRO A 100 -12.86 -34.27 -7.22
CA PRO A 100 -11.61 -33.52 -7.09
C PRO A 100 -11.81 -32.27 -6.21
N ARG A 101 -10.79 -31.93 -5.42
CA ARG A 101 -10.80 -30.77 -4.52
C ARG A 101 -10.12 -29.59 -5.21
N THR A 102 -10.62 -28.39 -4.94
CA THR A 102 -9.93 -27.15 -5.33
C THR A 102 -8.87 -26.83 -4.29
N GLU A 103 -7.62 -26.76 -4.73
CA GLU A 103 -6.47 -26.35 -3.95
C GLU A 103 -5.94 -25.02 -4.47
N TYR A 104 -5.16 -24.34 -3.64
CA TYR A 104 -4.70 -22.97 -3.88
C TYR A 104 -3.19 -22.91 -3.72
N ARG A 105 -2.51 -22.48 -4.78
CA ARG A 105 -1.12 -22.01 -4.71
C ARG A 105 -1.16 -20.52 -4.44
N ILE A 106 -0.50 -20.06 -3.39
CA ILE A 106 -0.50 -18.66 -2.99
C ILE A 106 0.93 -18.09 -3.04
N SER A 107 1.03 -16.80 -3.34
CA SER A 107 2.29 -16.07 -3.33
C SER A 107 2.84 -15.97 -1.90
N SER A 108 4.16 -15.74 -1.78
CA SER A 108 4.78 -15.52 -0.48
C SER A 108 4.21 -14.29 0.24
N ASP A 109 3.73 -13.30 -0.50
CA ASP A 109 3.21 -12.06 0.08
C ASP A 109 1.80 -12.27 0.63
N MET A 110 0.92 -12.94 -0.13
CA MET A 110 -0.38 -13.40 0.38
C MET A 110 -0.19 -14.28 1.62
N ALA A 111 0.77 -15.20 1.63
CA ALA A 111 1.04 -16.06 2.78
C ALA A 111 1.48 -15.28 4.04
N LYS A 112 2.33 -14.26 3.87
CA LYS A 112 2.75 -13.37 4.96
C LYS A 112 1.56 -12.58 5.50
N GLU A 113 0.76 -11.99 4.61
CA GLU A 113 -0.42 -11.21 5.00
C GLU A 113 -1.42 -12.06 5.80
N LEU A 114 -1.74 -13.26 5.31
CA LEU A 114 -2.58 -14.21 6.03
C LEU A 114 -2.03 -14.53 7.42
N SER A 115 -0.72 -14.81 7.51
CA SER A 115 -0.07 -15.07 8.79
C SER A 115 -0.14 -13.87 9.75
N MET A 116 -0.12 -12.64 9.22
CA MET A 116 -0.23 -11.42 10.01
C MET A 116 -1.64 -11.18 10.55
N VAL A 117 -2.68 -11.59 9.83
CA VAL A 117 -4.07 -11.33 10.24
C VAL A 117 -4.68 -12.45 11.09
N GLU A 118 -4.13 -13.67 11.02
CA GLU A 118 -4.64 -14.78 11.82
C GLU A 118 -4.43 -14.57 13.33
N ARG A 119 -5.51 -14.75 14.10
CA ARG A 119 -5.53 -14.57 15.55
C ARG A 119 -5.23 -15.87 16.29
N THR A 120 -4.16 -16.55 15.87
CA THR A 120 -3.68 -17.81 16.46
C THR A 120 -2.28 -17.61 17.06
N GLU A 121 -1.84 -18.56 17.90
CA GLU A 121 -0.49 -18.49 18.48
C GLU A 121 0.56 -18.68 17.38
N GLU A 122 0.29 -19.53 16.39
CA GLU A 122 1.15 -19.74 15.22
C GLU A 122 1.21 -18.50 14.33
N GLY A 123 0.08 -17.80 14.12
CA GLY A 123 0.06 -16.49 13.46
C GLY A 123 0.86 -15.43 14.24
N LYS A 124 0.82 -15.48 15.57
CA LYS A 124 1.62 -14.59 16.43
C LYS A 124 3.12 -14.89 16.34
N GLU A 125 3.51 -16.17 16.38
CA GLU A 125 4.89 -16.60 16.15
C GLU A 125 5.36 -16.08 14.76
N ALA A 126 4.55 -16.25 13.71
CA ALA A 126 4.88 -15.80 12.36
C ALA A 126 5.06 -14.28 12.27
N ARG A 127 4.17 -13.49 12.90
CA ARG A 127 4.30 -12.03 13.00
C ARG A 127 5.62 -11.62 13.67
N GLN A 128 5.94 -12.23 14.81
CA GLN A 128 7.17 -11.92 15.55
C GLN A 128 8.41 -12.21 14.70
N TYR A 129 8.40 -13.34 13.99
CA TYR A 129 9.47 -13.70 13.07
C TYR A 129 9.68 -12.64 11.98
N PHE A 130 8.62 -12.20 11.29
CA PHE A 130 8.76 -11.18 10.24
C PHE A 130 9.24 -9.83 10.77
N ILE A 131 8.77 -9.42 11.95
CA ILE A 131 9.26 -8.22 12.64
C ILE A 131 10.76 -8.34 12.95
N ASP A 132 11.21 -9.51 13.40
CA ASP A 132 12.63 -9.74 13.69
C ASP A 132 13.49 -9.82 12.43
N CYS A 133 12.95 -10.30 11.30
CA CYS A 133 13.58 -10.17 9.99
C CYS A 133 13.77 -8.69 9.60
N GLU A 134 12.74 -7.84 9.75
CA GLU A 134 12.85 -6.41 9.46
C GLU A 134 13.90 -5.72 10.35
N LYS A 135 13.90 -6.02 11.66
CA LYS A 135 14.93 -5.51 12.59
C LYS A 135 16.34 -5.97 12.22
N ARG A 136 16.50 -7.21 11.75
CA ARG A 136 17.80 -7.72 11.28
C ARG A 136 18.24 -7.01 10.00
N LEU A 137 17.34 -6.82 9.03
CA LEU A 137 17.62 -6.06 7.81
C LEU A 137 18.10 -4.65 8.15
N ARG A 138 17.45 -3.98 9.10
CA ARG A 138 17.87 -2.66 9.60
C ARG A 138 19.29 -2.63 10.17
N ARG A 139 19.77 -3.75 10.77
CA ARG A 139 21.11 -3.84 11.36
C ARG A 139 22.17 -4.23 10.32
N VAL A 140 21.85 -5.18 9.43
CA VAL A 140 22.79 -5.74 8.45
C VAL A 140 22.96 -4.82 7.24
N ALA A 141 21.86 -4.21 6.77
CA ALA A 141 21.83 -3.33 5.61
C ALA A 141 21.08 -2.02 5.94
N PRO A 142 21.64 -1.16 6.80
CA PRO A 142 20.97 0.06 7.25
C PRO A 142 20.67 1.03 6.09
N GLU A 143 21.53 1.11 5.08
CA GLU A 143 21.31 1.99 3.92
C GLU A 143 20.19 1.49 3.00
N GLU A 144 20.10 0.18 2.76
CA GLU A 144 18.98 -0.40 2.00
C GLU A 144 17.64 -0.22 2.75
N HIS A 145 17.64 -0.44 4.07
CA HIS A 145 16.46 -0.20 4.89
C HIS A 145 16.03 1.27 4.88
N LYS A 146 16.99 2.21 4.99
CA LYS A 146 16.72 3.65 4.86
C LYS A 146 16.20 4.00 3.47
N ALA A 147 16.77 3.44 2.41
CA ALA A 147 16.34 3.68 1.04
C ALA A 147 14.91 3.17 0.79
N ALA A 148 14.57 1.99 1.29
CA ALA A 148 13.22 1.44 1.22
C ALA A 148 12.20 2.34 1.95
N LEU A 149 12.51 2.76 3.18
CA LEU A 149 11.70 3.71 3.94
C LEU A 149 11.57 5.07 3.24
N LEU A 150 12.66 5.58 2.67
CA LEU A 150 12.68 6.85 1.95
C LEU A 150 11.85 6.76 0.68
N ASN A 151 11.89 5.66 -0.06
CA ASN A 151 11.06 5.46 -1.25
C ASN A 151 9.57 5.42 -0.88
N TRP A 152 9.20 4.66 0.15
CA TRP A 152 7.83 4.65 0.68
C TRP A 152 7.36 6.04 1.11
N ARG A 153 8.22 6.77 1.83
CA ARG A 153 7.96 8.17 2.21
C ARG A 153 7.85 9.08 1.01
N LYS A 154 8.78 9.05 0.05
CA LYS A 154 8.75 9.89 -1.15
C LYS A 154 7.46 9.68 -1.95
N ASN A 155 7.06 8.43 -2.17
CA ASN A 155 5.83 8.12 -2.91
C ASN A 155 4.58 8.64 -2.20
N ARG A 156 4.56 8.66 -0.85
CA ARG A 156 3.43 9.19 -0.07
C ARG A 156 3.51 10.70 0.19
N VAL A 157 4.71 11.26 0.35
CA VAL A 157 4.96 12.68 0.66
C VAL A 157 4.85 13.53 -0.59
N ALA A 158 5.36 13.10 -1.75
CA ALA A 158 5.18 13.82 -3.01
C ALA A 158 3.68 14.04 -3.30
N ALA A 159 2.86 12.99 -3.11
CA ALA A 159 1.41 13.07 -3.25
C ALA A 159 0.71 14.00 -2.22
N CYS A 160 1.39 14.36 -1.13
CA CYS A 160 0.91 15.33 -0.14
C CYS A 160 1.43 16.76 -0.40
N GLU A 161 2.66 16.93 -0.87
CA GLU A 161 3.27 18.23 -1.18
C GLU A 161 2.60 18.88 -2.40
N ASP A 162 2.27 18.09 -3.42
CA ASP A 162 1.59 18.56 -4.64
C ASP A 162 0.17 19.10 -4.34
N HIS A 163 -0.49 18.57 -3.31
CA HIS A 163 -1.83 19.03 -2.90
C HIS A 163 -1.82 20.48 -2.39
N LYS A 164 -0.74 20.91 -1.72
CA LYS A 164 -0.57 22.31 -1.28
C LYS A 164 -0.22 23.21 -2.46
N SER A 165 0.68 22.75 -3.33
CA SER A 165 1.10 23.48 -4.54
C SER A 165 -0.09 23.78 -5.47
N MET A 166 -1.02 22.84 -5.63
CA MET A 166 -2.20 23.03 -6.49
C MET A 166 -3.22 24.02 -5.93
N ALA A 167 -3.37 24.10 -4.59
CA ALA A 167 -4.26 25.07 -3.96
C ALA A 167 -3.75 26.51 -4.19
N ASP A 168 -2.44 26.71 -4.04
CA ASP A 168 -1.79 28.00 -4.25
C ASP A 168 -1.81 28.41 -5.73
N ALA A 169 -1.52 27.47 -6.65
CA ALA A 169 -1.60 27.72 -8.09
C ALA A 169 -3.03 28.07 -8.53
N MET A 170 -4.04 27.36 -8.02
CA MET A 170 -5.45 27.64 -8.32
C MET A 170 -5.86 29.01 -7.80
N LYS A 171 -5.42 29.39 -6.59
CA LYS A 171 -5.66 30.72 -6.04
C LYS A 171 -5.05 31.80 -6.92
N GLY A 172 -3.80 31.65 -7.32
CA GLY A 172 -3.12 32.61 -8.22
C GLY A 172 -3.81 32.72 -9.58
N TYR A 173 -4.24 31.62 -10.17
CA TYR A 173 -5.01 31.60 -11.41
C TYR A 173 -6.32 32.41 -11.30
N ILE A 174 -7.09 32.20 -10.23
CA ILE A 174 -8.35 32.92 -9.99
C ILE A 174 -8.09 34.43 -9.83
N GLU A 175 -7.05 34.80 -9.07
CA GLU A 175 -6.66 36.20 -8.87
C GLU A 175 -6.27 36.90 -10.18
N ARG A 176 -5.59 36.21 -11.09
CA ARG A 176 -5.16 36.78 -12.38
C ARG A 176 -6.27 36.85 -13.43
N THR A 177 -7.07 35.79 -13.54
CA THR A 177 -8.07 35.66 -14.61
C THR A 177 -9.43 36.24 -14.26
N GLY A 178 -9.69 36.49 -12.96
CA GLY A 178 -11.02 36.87 -12.48
C GLY A 178 -12.05 35.75 -12.61
N ASP A 179 -11.61 34.49 -12.65
CA ASP A 179 -12.50 33.33 -12.77
C ASP A 179 -13.47 33.27 -11.58
N ASN A 180 -14.76 33.06 -11.87
CA ASN A 180 -15.86 33.03 -10.91
C ASN A 180 -16.09 31.64 -10.29
N GLN A 181 -15.14 30.71 -10.38
CA GLN A 181 -15.18 29.43 -9.66
C GLN A 181 -15.11 29.64 -8.13
N LYS A 182 -16.24 30.01 -7.52
CA LYS A 182 -16.36 30.30 -6.10
C LYS A 182 -16.07 29.06 -5.24
N GLY A 183 -15.18 29.19 -4.26
CA GLY A 183 -15.02 28.35 -3.06
C GLY A 183 -14.64 26.86 -3.23
N PHE A 184 -14.96 26.26 -4.38
CA PHE A 184 -14.81 24.83 -4.66
C PHE A 184 -13.89 24.53 -5.84
N ALA A 185 -13.23 25.55 -6.42
CA ALA A 185 -12.34 25.39 -7.59
C ALA A 185 -11.30 24.28 -7.39
N TYR A 186 -10.61 24.34 -6.25
CA TYR A 186 -9.64 23.32 -5.86
C TYR A 186 -10.25 21.92 -5.72
N SER A 187 -11.37 21.79 -5.00
CA SER A 187 -12.03 20.51 -4.76
C SER A 187 -12.49 19.86 -6.06
N ASN A 188 -12.98 20.68 -7.00
CA ASN A 188 -13.39 20.23 -8.33
C ASN A 188 -12.19 19.72 -9.14
N GLU A 189 -11.08 20.45 -9.12
CA GLU A 189 -9.85 20.08 -9.82
C GLU A 189 -9.22 18.80 -9.24
N SER A 190 -9.09 18.72 -7.91
CA SER A 190 -8.60 17.53 -7.22
C SER A 190 -9.50 16.31 -7.50
N ARG A 191 -10.83 16.48 -7.49
CA ARG A 191 -11.76 15.39 -7.84
C ARG A 191 -11.59 14.94 -9.29
N PHE A 192 -11.38 15.88 -10.23
CA PHE A 192 -11.15 15.57 -11.63
C PHE A 192 -9.87 14.75 -11.84
N ILE A 193 -8.75 15.19 -11.26
CA ILE A 193 -7.47 14.46 -11.36
C ILE A 193 -7.60 13.07 -10.72
N ASN A 194 -8.19 12.97 -9.52
CA ASN A 194 -8.43 11.67 -8.87
C ASN A 194 -9.29 10.74 -9.74
N LYS A 195 -10.28 11.29 -10.46
CA LYS A 195 -11.11 10.50 -11.39
C LYS A 195 -10.28 9.95 -12.57
N LEU A 196 -9.34 10.75 -13.12
CA LEU A 196 -8.43 10.27 -14.16
C LEU A 196 -7.53 9.13 -13.66
N VAL A 197 -6.99 9.28 -12.44
CA VAL A 197 -6.09 8.28 -11.84
C VAL A 197 -6.81 6.97 -11.52
N LEU A 198 -8.03 7.05 -10.97
CA LEU A 198 -8.78 5.88 -10.52
C LEU A 198 -9.65 5.24 -11.61
N GLY A 199 -9.86 5.92 -12.74
CA GLY A 199 -10.79 5.52 -13.80
C GLY A 199 -12.27 5.65 -13.44
N ILE A 200 -12.60 5.84 -12.15
CA ILE A 200 -13.95 6.06 -11.65
C ILE A 200 -13.98 7.22 -10.66
N ASP A 201 -15.18 7.70 -10.33
CA ASP A 201 -15.33 8.78 -9.36
C ASP A 201 -14.77 8.39 -7.96
N PRO A 202 -13.94 9.24 -7.32
CA PRO A 202 -13.25 8.87 -6.07
C PRO A 202 -14.20 8.56 -4.91
N VAL A 203 -15.39 9.17 -4.85
CA VAL A 203 -16.38 8.88 -3.81
C VAL A 203 -16.97 7.48 -4.02
N ARG A 204 -17.25 7.12 -5.28
CA ARG A 204 -17.72 5.77 -5.63
C ARG A 204 -16.63 4.73 -5.38
N TRP A 205 -15.39 5.04 -5.75
CA TRP A 205 -14.23 4.18 -5.49
C TRP A 205 -14.05 3.90 -4.00
N ALA A 206 -14.12 4.93 -3.15
CA ALA A 206 -14.05 4.77 -1.70
C ALA A 206 -15.18 3.87 -1.16
N LYS A 207 -16.41 4.08 -1.64
CA LYS A 207 -17.57 3.24 -1.27
C LYS A 207 -17.36 1.77 -1.64
N ASN A 208 -16.86 1.49 -2.84
CA ASN A 208 -16.60 0.13 -3.31
C ASN A 208 -15.54 -0.59 -2.47
N LYS A 209 -14.54 0.16 -1.97
CA LYS A 209 -13.52 -0.37 -1.05
C LYS A 209 -13.93 -0.36 0.42
N GLY A 210 -15.12 0.13 0.77
CA GLY A 210 -15.56 0.24 2.17
C GLY A 210 -14.78 1.26 3.02
N ILE A 211 -14.11 2.23 2.39
CA ILE A 211 -13.30 3.25 3.06
C ILE A 211 -13.96 4.63 3.01
N LYS A 212 -13.50 5.58 3.83
CA LYS A 212 -14.04 6.95 3.84
C LYS A 212 -13.52 7.74 2.63
N SER A 213 -14.33 8.63 2.07
CA SER A 213 -13.94 9.46 0.91
C SER A 213 -12.70 10.33 1.14
N LYS A 214 -12.38 10.65 2.39
CA LYS A 214 -11.18 11.41 2.76
C LYS A 214 -9.88 10.57 2.71
N GLU A 215 -9.99 9.24 2.70
CA GLU A 215 -8.88 8.28 2.73
C GLU A 215 -8.50 7.77 1.34
N VAL A 216 -9.02 8.41 0.27
CA VAL A 216 -8.83 7.95 -1.11
C VAL A 216 -7.35 7.87 -1.48
N ARG A 217 -6.58 8.94 -1.27
CA ARG A 217 -5.14 8.97 -1.59
C ARG A 217 -4.35 7.98 -0.75
N ASP A 218 -4.72 7.78 0.51
CA ASP A 218 -4.00 6.87 1.41
C ASP A 218 -4.06 5.41 0.96
N ASN A 219 -5.09 5.06 0.19
CA ASN A 219 -5.40 3.71 -0.29
C ASN A 219 -5.09 3.53 -1.80
N MET A 220 -4.49 4.52 -2.46
CA MET A 220 -4.01 4.39 -3.83
C MET A 220 -2.75 3.51 -3.90
N THR A 221 -2.59 2.79 -5.02
CA THR A 221 -1.36 2.04 -5.30
C THR A 221 -0.18 2.98 -5.57
N VAL A 222 1.04 2.46 -5.54
CA VAL A 222 2.24 3.25 -5.87
C VAL A 222 2.16 3.83 -7.28
N GLU A 223 1.70 3.03 -8.25
CA GLU A 223 1.52 3.46 -9.64
C GLU A 223 0.45 4.57 -9.75
N GLN A 224 -0.66 4.45 -9.02
CA GLN A 224 -1.70 5.49 -8.96
C GLN A 224 -1.19 6.78 -8.33
N LEU A 225 -0.41 6.70 -7.25
CA LEU A 225 0.21 7.86 -6.61
C LEU A 225 1.23 8.56 -7.53
N GLN A 226 1.99 7.79 -8.32
CA GLN A 226 2.90 8.35 -9.32
C GLN A 226 2.16 9.10 -10.43
N LEU A 227 1.06 8.53 -10.95
CA LEU A 227 0.23 9.20 -11.95
C LEU A 227 -0.44 10.46 -11.36
N LEU A 228 -0.92 10.38 -10.12
CA LEU A 228 -1.49 11.53 -9.40
C LEU A 228 -0.48 12.68 -9.32
N ALA A 229 0.71 12.44 -8.78
CA ALA A 229 1.77 13.46 -8.66
C ALA A 229 2.17 14.02 -10.05
N TYR A 230 2.26 13.14 -11.04
CA TYR A 230 2.54 13.55 -12.42
C TYR A 230 1.49 14.56 -12.93
N LEU A 231 0.21 14.26 -12.78
CA LEU A 231 -0.89 15.12 -13.24
C LEU A 231 -1.02 16.41 -12.40
N GLU A 232 -0.89 16.34 -11.08
CA GLU A 232 -0.97 17.51 -10.20
C GLU A 232 0.12 18.54 -10.53
N SER A 233 1.34 18.08 -10.75
CA SER A 233 2.46 18.95 -11.15
C SER A 233 2.19 19.67 -12.47
N ARG A 234 1.64 19.00 -13.49
CA ARG A 234 1.32 19.63 -14.78
C ARG A 234 0.11 20.55 -14.68
N ASN A 235 -0.87 20.17 -13.87
CA ASN A 235 -2.02 21.03 -13.60
C ASN A 235 -1.59 22.37 -12.96
N CYS A 236 -0.65 22.33 -12.00
CA CYS A 236 -0.05 23.56 -11.46
C CYS A 236 0.58 24.40 -12.56
N ALA A 237 1.41 23.81 -13.42
CA ALA A 237 2.03 24.52 -14.53
C ALA A 237 1.00 25.13 -15.50
N PHE A 238 -0.10 24.42 -15.81
CA PHE A 238 -1.17 24.96 -16.64
C PHE A 238 -1.93 26.11 -15.97
N LEU A 239 -2.15 26.04 -14.65
CA LEU A 239 -2.73 27.12 -13.87
C LEU A 239 -1.81 28.35 -13.86
N ASP A 240 -0.50 28.16 -13.71
CA ASP A 240 0.50 29.23 -13.74
C ASP A 240 0.59 29.92 -15.10
N LEU A 241 0.28 29.20 -16.18
CA LEU A 241 0.21 29.73 -17.55
C LEU A 241 -1.17 30.27 -17.93
N ASP A 242 -2.10 30.38 -16.97
CA ASP A 242 -3.47 30.85 -17.17
C ASP A 242 -4.25 30.06 -18.23
N THR A 243 -3.95 28.76 -18.34
CA THR A 243 -4.61 27.86 -19.29
C THR A 243 -6.09 27.69 -18.92
N PRO A 244 -7.02 27.96 -19.85
CA PRO A 244 -8.46 27.84 -19.59
C PRO A 244 -8.88 26.44 -19.14
N PRO A 245 -9.96 26.30 -18.35
CA PRO A 245 -10.35 25.02 -17.74
C PRO A 245 -10.59 23.88 -18.73
N GLU A 246 -11.25 24.16 -19.86
CA GLU A 246 -11.56 23.14 -20.87
C GLU A 246 -10.29 22.59 -21.53
N THR A 247 -9.40 23.48 -21.95
CA THR A 247 -8.11 23.11 -22.56
C THR A 247 -7.25 22.34 -21.56
N ARG A 248 -7.18 22.81 -20.31
CA ARG A 248 -6.41 22.18 -19.24
C ARG A 248 -6.90 20.75 -18.97
N LYS A 249 -8.20 20.54 -18.84
CA LYS A 249 -8.79 19.21 -18.61
C LYS A 249 -8.57 18.26 -19.78
N ALA A 250 -8.67 18.74 -21.01
CA ALA A 250 -8.38 17.96 -22.20
C ALA A 250 -6.91 17.51 -22.21
N GLN A 251 -5.97 18.44 -21.98
CA GLN A 251 -4.54 18.16 -21.91
C GLN A 251 -4.19 17.17 -20.79
N LEU A 252 -4.75 17.34 -19.59
CA LEU A 252 -4.53 16.41 -18.48
C LEU A 252 -5.05 15.00 -18.79
N THR A 253 -6.20 14.90 -19.47
CA THR A 253 -6.76 13.60 -19.90
C THR A 253 -5.83 12.91 -20.89
N GLU A 254 -5.33 13.65 -21.89
CA GLU A 254 -4.39 13.12 -22.87
C GLU A 254 -3.07 12.69 -22.22
N LEU A 255 -2.53 13.50 -21.31
CA LEU A 255 -1.32 13.18 -20.57
C LEU A 255 -1.49 11.91 -19.71
N ALA A 256 -2.65 11.72 -19.09
CA ALA A 256 -2.95 10.50 -18.34
C ALA A 256 -2.96 9.26 -19.25
N GLN A 257 -3.60 9.35 -20.42
CA GLN A 257 -3.64 8.26 -21.40
C GLN A 257 -2.23 7.90 -21.90
N ARG A 258 -1.42 8.90 -22.26
CA ARG A 258 -0.03 8.69 -22.71
C ARG A 258 0.83 8.05 -21.62
N TRP A 259 0.70 8.50 -20.38
CA TRP A 259 1.44 7.95 -19.24
C TRP A 259 1.11 6.47 -19.00
N LEU A 260 -0.18 6.10 -19.11
CA LEU A 260 -0.63 4.72 -18.96
C LEU A 260 -0.14 3.84 -20.13
N ALA A 261 -0.24 4.32 -21.37
CA ALA A 261 0.21 3.60 -22.55
C ALA A 261 1.70 3.22 -22.48
N GLN A 262 2.56 4.19 -22.14
CA GLN A 262 4.01 3.97 -22.02
C GLN A 262 4.39 2.87 -21.00
N ARG A 263 3.60 2.71 -19.94
CA ARG A 263 3.84 1.70 -18.90
C ARG A 263 3.26 0.33 -19.25
N MET A 264 2.26 0.26 -20.12
CA MET A 264 1.74 -1.00 -20.66
C MET A 264 2.71 -1.61 -21.68
N GLU A 265 3.39 -0.78 -22.47
CA GLU A 265 4.41 -1.22 -23.44
C GLU A 265 5.72 -1.67 -22.79
N ALA A 266 5.97 -1.28 -21.54
CA ALA A 266 7.16 -1.63 -20.78
C ALA A 266 7.03 -2.90 -19.92
N LYS A 267 5.86 -3.54 -19.90
CA LYS A 267 5.57 -4.80 -19.17
C LYS A 267 5.53 -5.98 -20.14
#